data_AF-A0A0P0Y1I7-F1
#
_entry.id   AF-A0A0P0Y1I7-F1
#
_cell.length_a   1.000
_cell.length_b   1.000
_cell.length_c   1.000
_cell.angle_alpha   90.00
_cell.angle_beta   90.00
_cell.angle_gamma   90.00
#
_symmetry.space_group_name_H-M   'P 1'
#
loop_
_entity.id
_entity.type
_entity.pdbx_description
1 polymer ?
#
loop_
_entity_poly.entity_id
_entity_poly.type
_entity_poly.pdbx_seq_one_letter_code
_entity_poly.pdbx_strand_id
1 'polypeptide(L)'
;MAAAAGVLLVLTAAVLLLLVEGGEPPYSCGPRSPSSGYAFCDARLPPARRAADLVSRLTAAEKVAQLGDEAGGVPRLGVPPYKWWSEGLHGLSYWGHGMHFNGAVTAITSFPQVLLTAAAFDDRLWFRIGQVRVCLAKGVNG
;
A
#
# COMPACT_ATOMS: atom_id res chain seq x y z
N MET A 1 -5.83 34.04 35.62
CA MET A 1 -6.63 32.91 35.10
C MET A 1 -6.42 32.64 33.61
N ALA A 2 -6.05 33.62 32.77
CA ALA A 2 -5.84 33.41 31.33
C ALA A 2 -4.60 32.56 30.95
N ALA A 3 -3.51 32.65 31.72
CA ALA A 3 -2.26 31.94 31.41
C ALA A 3 -2.38 30.39 31.49
N ALA A 4 -3.17 29.89 32.44
CA ALA A 4 -3.36 28.44 32.63
C ALA A 4 -4.16 27.80 31.48
N ALA A 5 -5.13 28.53 30.92
CA ALA A 5 -5.92 28.07 29.77
C ALA A 5 -5.08 27.99 28.49
N GLY A 6 -4.16 28.96 28.28
CA GLY A 6 -3.24 28.94 27.14
C GLY A 6 -2.25 27.78 27.20
N VAL A 7 -1.69 27.51 28.38
CA VAL A 7 -0.77 26.36 28.59
C VAL A 7 -1.50 25.03 28.37
N LEU A 8 -2.73 24.89 28.85
CA LEU A 8 -3.53 23.68 28.64
C LEU A 8 -3.85 23.45 27.15
N LEU A 9 -4.17 24.51 26.39
CA LEU A 9 -4.46 24.41 24.96
C LEU A 9 -3.22 24.05 24.12
N VAL A 10 -2.05 24.56 24.51
CA VAL A 10 -0.77 24.22 23.86
C VAL A 10 -0.37 22.78 24.17
N LEU A 11 -0.55 22.33 25.41
CA LEU A 11 -0.29 20.95 25.81
C LEU A 11 -1.23 19.96 25.11
N THR A 12 -2.52 20.28 24.95
CA THR A 12 -3.45 19.42 24.21
C THR A 12 -3.14 19.38 22.72
N ALA A 13 -2.77 20.50 22.11
CA ALA A 13 -2.34 20.54 20.70
C ALA A 13 -1.02 19.76 20.46
N ALA A 14 -0.06 19.85 21.38
CA ALA A 14 1.20 19.10 21.31
C ALA A 14 0.98 17.59 21.49
N VAL A 15 0.09 17.19 22.40
CA VAL A 15 -0.31 15.78 22.56
C VAL A 15 -1.06 15.28 21.31
N LEU A 16 -1.91 16.10 20.68
CA LEU A 16 -2.59 15.74 19.44
C LEU A 16 -1.61 15.54 18.27
N LEU A 17 -0.54 16.35 18.20
CA LEU A 17 0.54 16.20 17.22
C LEU A 17 1.41 14.96 17.47
N LEU A 18 1.59 14.54 18.72
CA LEU A 18 2.32 13.32 19.10
C LEU A 18 1.50 12.04 18.84
N LEU A 19 0.17 12.15 18.70
CA LEU A 19 -0.73 11.02 18.42
C LEU A 19 -1.01 10.80 16.93
N VAL A 20 -0.49 11.63 16.03
CA VAL A 20 -0.53 11.37 14.59
C VAL A 20 0.57 10.36 14.25
N GLU A 21 0.36 9.10 14.61
CA GLU A 21 1.06 7.97 14.01
C GLU A 21 0.44 7.73 12.63
N GLY A 22 0.82 8.56 11.65
CA GLY A 22 0.72 8.20 10.24
C GLY A 22 1.78 7.15 9.97
N GLY A 23 1.50 5.89 10.32
CA GLY A 23 2.42 4.80 10.05
C GLY A 23 2.64 4.69 8.55
N GLU A 24 3.81 5.12 8.07
CA GLU A 24 4.24 4.80 6.71
C GLU A 24 4.14 3.27 6.56
N PRO A 25 3.44 2.75 5.55
CA PRO A 25 3.38 1.31 5.35
C PRO A 25 4.81 0.79 5.24
N PRO A 26 5.11 -0.43 5.73
CA PRO A 26 6.48 -0.87 5.92
C PRO A 26 7.21 -0.93 4.57
N TYR A 27 7.96 0.11 4.23
CA TYR A 27 8.70 0.20 2.98
C TYR A 27 10.10 -0.38 3.16
N SER A 28 10.53 -1.20 2.21
CA SER A 28 11.88 -1.78 2.24
C SER A 28 13.00 -0.77 2.16
N CYS A 29 12.74 0.46 1.70
CA CYS A 29 13.79 1.44 1.42
C CYS A 29 13.63 2.74 2.21
N GLY A 30 12.96 2.69 3.37
CA GLY A 30 12.81 3.84 4.25
C GLY A 30 14.13 4.30 4.90
N PRO A 31 14.17 5.53 5.48
CA PRO A 31 15.38 6.11 6.08
C PRO A 31 16.01 5.27 7.20
N ARG A 32 15.21 4.40 7.85
CA ARG A 32 15.64 3.50 8.93
C ARG A 32 15.76 2.04 8.48
N SER A 33 15.65 1.76 7.18
CA SER A 33 15.68 0.39 6.69
C SER A 33 17.10 -0.20 6.71
N PRO A 34 17.29 -1.45 7.17
CA PRO A 34 18.57 -2.16 7.08
C PRO A 34 19.06 -2.36 5.64
N SER A 35 18.20 -2.11 4.64
CA SER A 35 18.50 -2.27 3.22
C SER A 35 18.64 -0.96 2.43
N SER A 36 18.62 0.20 3.10
CA SER A 36 18.75 1.52 2.48
C SER A 36 19.97 1.69 1.55
N GLY A 37 21.06 0.94 1.80
CA GLY A 37 22.28 0.95 0.97
C GLY A 37 22.33 -0.08 -0.17
N TYR A 38 21.30 -0.93 -0.34
CA TYR A 38 21.30 -1.95 -1.39
C TYR A 38 20.81 -1.39 -2.74
N ALA A 39 21.27 -2.02 -3.83
CA ALA A 39 20.93 -1.56 -5.18
C ALA A 39 19.42 -1.66 -5.45
N PHE A 40 18.69 -2.59 -4.83
CA PHE A 40 17.23 -2.63 -4.94
C PHE A 40 16.51 -1.40 -4.35
N CYS A 41 17.18 -0.61 -3.51
CA CYS A 41 16.68 0.66 -2.98
C CYS A 41 17.10 1.91 -3.79
N ASP A 42 17.94 1.75 -4.81
CA ASP A 42 18.30 2.87 -5.69
C ASP A 42 17.20 3.09 -6.75
N ALA A 43 16.39 4.13 -6.56
CA ALA A 43 15.31 4.51 -7.48
C ALA A 43 15.80 4.95 -8.87
N ARG A 44 17.11 5.20 -9.05
CA ARG A 44 17.70 5.54 -10.36
C ARG A 44 17.92 4.30 -11.23
N LEU A 45 17.94 3.11 -10.63
CA LEU A 45 18.11 1.85 -11.37
C LEU A 45 16.77 1.35 -11.93
N PRO A 46 16.77 0.68 -13.10
CA PRO A 46 15.57 0.09 -13.66
C PRO A 46 14.94 -0.96 -12.71
N PRO A 47 13.60 -1.10 -12.67
CA PRO A 47 12.91 -2.05 -11.81
C PRO A 47 13.45 -3.48 -11.90
N ALA A 48 13.78 -3.96 -13.11
CA ALA A 48 14.33 -5.30 -13.31
C ALA A 48 15.70 -5.49 -12.62
N ARG A 49 16.56 -4.47 -12.62
CA ARG A 49 17.86 -4.51 -11.93
C ARG A 49 17.68 -4.51 -10.42
N ARG A 50 16.74 -3.72 -9.92
CA ARG A 50 16.38 -3.67 -8.50
C ARG A 50 15.81 -5.01 -8.03
N ALA A 51 14.88 -5.60 -8.78
CA ALA A 51 14.30 -6.91 -8.49
C ALA A 51 15.36 -8.02 -8.52
N ALA A 52 16.27 -8.01 -9.51
CA ALA A 52 17.35 -9.00 -9.60
C ALA A 52 18.32 -8.91 -8.41
N ASP A 53 18.67 -7.70 -7.95
CA ASP A 53 19.49 -7.51 -6.74
C ASP A 53 18.77 -8.00 -5.48
N LEU A 54 17.46 -7.77 -5.35
CA LEU A 54 16.69 -8.31 -4.23
C LEU A 54 16.69 -9.85 -4.25
N VAL A 55 16.34 -10.47 -5.38
CA VAL A 55 16.25 -11.93 -5.52
C VAL A 55 17.61 -12.62 -5.35
N SER A 56 18.71 -11.99 -5.75
CA SER A 56 20.05 -12.56 -5.56
C SER A 56 20.47 -12.64 -4.08
N ARG A 57 19.88 -11.79 -3.23
CA ARG A 57 20.15 -11.74 -1.78
C ARG A 57 19.29 -12.72 -0.96
N LEU A 58 18.28 -13.33 -1.59
CA LEU A 58 17.40 -14.30 -0.95
C LEU A 58 18.05 -15.68 -0.89
N THR A 59 17.91 -16.33 0.26
CA THR A 59 18.14 -17.77 0.42
C THR A 59 17.11 -18.55 -0.40
N ALA A 60 17.38 -19.83 -0.65
CA ALA A 60 16.42 -20.69 -1.36
C ALA A 60 15.07 -20.78 -0.64
N ALA A 61 15.08 -20.87 0.70
CA ALA A 61 13.86 -20.89 1.51
C ALA A 61 13.08 -19.58 1.41
N GLU A 62 13.75 -18.43 1.51
CA GLU A 62 13.11 -17.11 1.34
C GLU A 62 12.49 -16.97 -0.07
N LYS A 63 13.15 -17.47 -1.13
CA LYS A 63 12.60 -17.47 -2.50
C LYS A 63 11.32 -18.29 -2.60
N VAL A 64 11.33 -19.52 -2.08
CA VAL A 64 10.14 -20.40 -2.11
C VAL A 64 8.98 -19.74 -1.37
N ALA A 65 9.26 -19.07 -0.25
CA ALA A 65 8.25 -18.33 0.52
C ALA A 65 7.64 -17.12 -0.23
N GLN A 66 8.25 -16.65 -1.34
CA GLN A 66 7.68 -15.57 -2.17
C GLN A 66 6.87 -16.07 -3.38
N LEU A 67 6.74 -17.38 -3.60
CA LEU A 67 6.07 -17.91 -4.81
C LEU A 67 4.53 -17.95 -4.68
N GLY A 68 4.00 -17.92 -3.46
CA GLY A 68 2.57 -17.87 -3.19
C GLY A 68 2.01 -16.45 -3.19
N ASP A 69 0.69 -16.33 -3.18
CA ASP A 69 -0.02 -15.07 -2.94
C ASP A 69 0.17 -14.56 -1.52
N GLU A 70 0.27 -15.46 -0.54
CA GLU A 70 0.75 -15.17 0.81
C GLU A 70 2.27 -15.15 0.89
N ALA A 71 2.89 -14.08 0.38
CA ALA A 71 4.33 -13.90 0.46
C ALA A 71 4.72 -13.40 1.86
N GLY A 72 5.20 -14.30 2.71
CA GLY A 72 5.79 -13.96 4.01
C GLY A 72 7.09 -13.21 3.78
N GLY A 73 7.17 -11.94 4.18
CA GLY A 73 8.27 -11.03 3.83
C GLY A 73 9.68 -11.51 4.25
N VAL A 74 10.67 -10.64 4.08
CA VAL A 74 12.07 -10.93 4.39
C VAL A 74 12.60 -9.91 5.41
N PRO A 75 12.34 -10.12 6.72
CA PRO A 75 12.66 -9.16 7.77
C PRO A 75 14.15 -8.74 7.81
N ARG A 76 15.07 -9.67 7.55
CA ARG A 76 16.51 -9.41 7.49
C ARG A 76 16.88 -8.36 6.43
N LEU A 77 16.09 -8.26 5.36
CA LEU A 77 16.26 -7.28 4.28
C LEU A 77 15.27 -6.12 4.39
N GLY A 78 14.47 -6.05 5.46
CA GLY A 78 13.41 -5.05 5.61
C GLY A 78 12.27 -5.19 4.59
N VAL A 79 12.10 -6.36 3.97
CA VAL A 79 11.01 -6.58 3.00
C VAL A 79 9.74 -6.97 3.76
N PRO A 80 8.66 -6.18 3.66
CA PRO A 80 7.40 -6.52 4.31
C PRO A 80 6.76 -7.76 3.68
N PRO A 81 5.83 -8.43 4.39
CA PRO A 81 4.94 -9.38 3.74
C PRO A 81 4.09 -8.68 2.67
N TYR A 82 3.73 -9.42 1.62
CA TYR A 82 2.94 -8.89 0.53
C TYR A 82 1.89 -9.91 0.07
N LYS A 83 0.62 -9.49 0.09
CA LYS A 83 -0.51 -10.28 -0.43
C LYS A 83 -0.84 -9.78 -1.84
N TRP A 84 -0.26 -10.41 -2.86
CA TRP A 84 -0.41 -9.89 -4.23
C TRP A 84 -1.76 -10.21 -4.86
N TRP A 85 -2.51 -11.19 -4.32
CA TRP A 85 -3.87 -11.43 -4.76
C TRP A 85 -4.81 -10.36 -4.21
N SER A 86 -5.38 -9.58 -5.11
CA SER A 86 -6.37 -8.55 -4.84
C SER A 86 -7.37 -8.50 -5.98
N GLU A 87 -8.64 -8.25 -5.67
CA GLU A 87 -9.73 -8.30 -6.64
C GLU A 87 -10.29 -6.90 -6.96
N GLY A 88 -10.52 -6.63 -8.25
CA GLY A 88 -10.81 -5.29 -8.76
C GLY A 88 -11.79 -5.22 -9.93
N LEU A 89 -12.53 -6.32 -10.20
CA LEU A 89 -13.26 -6.54 -11.47
C LEU A 89 -14.20 -5.39 -11.84
N HIS A 90 -15.11 -5.01 -10.93
CA HIS A 90 -16.10 -3.94 -11.12
C HIS A 90 -16.14 -2.99 -9.90
N GLY A 91 -14.96 -2.71 -9.34
CA GLY A 91 -14.79 -2.11 -8.03
C GLY A 91 -13.76 -2.92 -7.27
N LEU A 92 -13.17 -2.34 -6.23
CA LEU A 92 -12.28 -3.09 -5.34
C LEU A 92 -13.08 -4.17 -4.61
N SER A 93 -12.40 -5.14 -3.99
CA SER A 93 -13.08 -6.19 -3.23
C SER A 93 -12.20 -6.63 -2.07
N TYR A 94 -12.84 -7.06 -0.98
CA TYR A 94 -12.12 -7.59 0.18
C TYR A 94 -11.74 -9.06 -0.05
N TRP A 95 -12.32 -9.70 -1.09
CA TRP A 95 -11.93 -11.03 -1.52
C TRP A 95 -10.51 -11.02 -2.10
N GLY A 96 -9.74 -12.07 -1.80
CA GLY A 96 -8.30 -12.13 -2.02
C GLY A 96 -7.46 -11.62 -0.83
N HIS A 97 -8.08 -10.93 0.14
CA HIS A 97 -7.48 -10.49 1.41
C HIS A 97 -6.27 -9.54 1.29
N GLY A 98 -5.87 -9.10 0.10
CA GLY A 98 -4.83 -8.09 -0.10
C GLY A 98 -5.29 -6.64 0.06
N MET A 99 -6.59 -6.42 0.31
CA MET A 99 -7.18 -5.11 0.60
C MET A 99 -8.02 -5.18 1.87
N HIS A 100 -7.93 -4.13 2.71
CA HIS A 100 -8.61 -4.05 4.00
C HIS A 100 -9.47 -2.77 4.08
N PHE A 101 -10.75 -2.92 4.39
CA PHE A 101 -11.71 -1.81 4.50
C PHE A 101 -12.14 -1.55 5.94
N ASN A 102 -11.19 -1.58 6.87
CA ASN A 102 -11.41 -1.43 8.30
C ASN A 102 -10.74 -0.19 8.90
N GLY A 103 -10.24 0.72 8.05
CA GLY A 103 -9.58 1.97 8.44
C GLY A 103 -10.34 3.21 8.00
N ALA A 104 -9.61 4.22 7.51
CA ALA A 104 -10.20 5.46 6.99
C ALA A 104 -11.14 5.21 5.79
N VAL A 105 -10.94 4.12 5.05
CA VAL A 105 -11.82 3.68 3.97
C VAL A 105 -12.61 2.46 4.44
N THR A 106 -13.92 2.61 4.57
CA THR A 106 -14.86 1.55 5.00
C THR A 106 -15.76 1.05 3.89
N ALA A 107 -15.82 1.78 2.77
CA ALA A 107 -16.62 1.47 1.61
C ALA A 107 -15.93 1.94 0.33
N ILE A 108 -16.32 1.32 -0.78
CA ILE A 108 -15.73 1.52 -2.10
C ILE A 108 -16.82 1.57 -3.15
N THR A 109 -16.55 2.25 -4.26
CA THR A 109 -17.50 2.31 -5.38
C THR A 109 -17.66 0.94 -6.03
N SER A 110 -18.91 0.48 -6.16
CA SER A 110 -19.29 -0.70 -6.95
C SER A 110 -19.87 -0.23 -8.28
N PHE A 111 -19.20 -0.60 -9.37
CA PHE A 111 -19.60 -0.31 -10.73
C PHE A 111 -20.50 -1.42 -11.28
N PRO A 112 -21.24 -1.16 -12.38
CA PRO A 112 -21.90 -2.22 -13.13
C PRO A 112 -20.93 -3.34 -13.51
N GLN A 113 -21.40 -4.60 -13.47
CA GLN A 113 -20.61 -5.75 -13.88
C GLN A 113 -20.08 -5.57 -15.32
N VAL A 114 -18.96 -6.20 -15.65
CA VAL A 114 -18.25 -6.01 -16.92
C VAL A 114 -19.14 -6.14 -18.16
N LEU A 115 -20.13 -7.03 -18.14
CA LEU A 115 -21.10 -7.19 -19.22
C LEU A 115 -21.94 -5.92 -19.44
N LEU A 116 -22.45 -5.32 -18.37
CA LEU A 116 -23.28 -4.11 -18.46
C LEU A 116 -22.43 -2.87 -18.77
N THR A 117 -21.22 -2.80 -18.23
CA THR A 117 -20.26 -1.74 -18.59
C THR A 117 -19.86 -1.83 -20.08
N ALA A 118 -19.71 -3.04 -20.63
CA ALA A 118 -19.42 -3.25 -22.05
C ALA A 118 -20.60 -2.81 -22.93
N ALA A 119 -21.84 -3.06 -22.50
CA ALA A 119 -23.06 -2.69 -23.22
C ALA A 119 -23.25 -1.17 -23.38
N ALA A 120 -22.46 -0.33 -22.70
CA ALA A 120 -22.46 1.11 -22.91
C ALA A 120 -21.71 1.53 -24.19
N PHE A 121 -20.85 0.67 -24.75
CA PHE A 121 -20.02 0.94 -25.93
C PHE A 121 -19.22 2.27 -25.85
N ASP A 122 -18.79 2.68 -24.65
CA ASP A 122 -18.01 3.90 -24.38
C ASP A 122 -16.63 3.53 -23.80
N ASP A 123 -15.59 3.59 -24.62
CA ASP A 123 -14.21 3.32 -24.24
C ASP A 123 -13.67 4.31 -23.20
N ARG A 124 -14.10 5.57 -23.25
CA ARG A 124 -13.76 6.59 -22.26
C ARG A 124 -14.41 6.29 -20.92
N LEU A 125 -15.60 5.70 -20.89
CA LEU A 125 -16.22 5.23 -19.65
C LEU A 125 -15.35 4.15 -18.99
N TRP A 126 -14.88 3.16 -19.75
CA TRP A 126 -13.96 2.13 -19.25
C TRP A 126 -12.69 2.74 -18.66
N PHE A 127 -12.10 3.71 -19.37
CA PHE A 127 -10.91 4.41 -18.90
C PHE A 127 -11.17 5.17 -17.58
N ARG A 128 -12.27 5.93 -17.50
CA ARG A 128 -12.66 6.67 -16.28
C ARG A 128 -12.89 5.73 -15.10
N ILE A 129 -13.55 4.60 -15.30
CA ILE A 129 -13.74 3.57 -14.26
C ILE A 129 -12.37 3.03 -13.81
N GLY A 130 -11.44 2.80 -14.74
CA GLY A 130 -10.06 2.41 -14.43
C GLY A 130 -9.33 3.44 -13.56
N GLN A 131 -9.44 4.72 -13.89
CA GLN A 131 -8.82 5.81 -13.11
C GLN A 131 -9.36 5.88 -11.68
N VAL A 132 -10.68 5.78 -11.50
CA VAL A 132 -11.29 5.78 -10.16
C VAL A 132 -10.82 4.58 -9.36
N ARG A 133 -10.77 3.38 -9.95
CA ARG A 133 -10.26 2.16 -9.28
C ARG A 133 -8.82 2.32 -8.80
N VAL A 134 -7.92 2.87 -9.62
CA VAL A 134 -6.52 3.11 -9.25
C VAL A 134 -6.40 4.15 -8.11
N CYS A 135 -7.21 5.21 -8.15
CA CYS A 135 -7.24 6.21 -7.10
C CYS A 135 -7.69 5.60 -5.76
N LEU A 136 -8.79 4.85 -5.78
CA LEU A 136 -9.31 4.18 -4.58
C LEU A 136 -8.32 3.15 -4.02
N ALA A 137 -7.64 2.39 -4.87
CA ALA A 137 -6.68 1.37 -4.42
C ALA A 137 -5.51 1.99 -3.65
N LYS A 138 -5.03 3.16 -4.08
CA LYS A 138 -4.01 3.93 -3.36
C LYS A 138 -4.49 4.44 -2.01
N GLY A 139 -5.77 4.79 -1.88
CA GLY A 139 -6.34 5.25 -0.61
C GLY A 139 -6.64 4.13 0.39
N VAL A 140 -6.82 2.89 -0.07
CA VAL A 140 -7.09 1.72 0.78
C VAL A 140 -5.81 1.12 1.36
N ASN A 141 -4.71 1.13 0.59
CA ASN A 141 -3.43 0.55 0.98
C ASN A 141 -2.38 1.59 1.42
N GLY A 142 -2.80 2.86 1.55
CA GLY A 142 -1.94 3.99 1.90
C GLY A 142 -2.09 4.42 3.36
#